data_AF-A0A944BKK6-F1
#
_entry.id   AF-A0A944BKK6-F1
#
_cell.length_a   1.000
_cell.length_b   1.000
_cell.length_c   1.000
_cell.angle_alpha   90.00
_cell.angle_beta   90.00
_cell.angle_gamma   90.00
#
_symmetry.space_group_name_H-M   'P 1'
#
loop_
_entity.id
_entity.type
_entity.pdbx_description
1 polymer ?
#
loop_
_entity_poly.entity_id
_entity_poly.type
_entity_poly.pdbx_seq_one_letter_code
_entity_poly.pdbx_strand_id
1 'polypeptide(L)'
;MASVITYAQEDTLHISTDKRDGIVFSRYYVINDSQFMIVHYNKEKNDTIMEDSIPEYYQEHYKREVRIRDIKKKDVSKIDADEVFDYFFGLTEEELLQKLSNKMVAVDLDGSYQVAFFNKFSKKNEVFSFKIWDGKVSRISRPSTNTLPTNDVWTAFQIIQLKEYLGDMEALIQQLRKKYPSSKIKK
;
A
#
# COMPACT_ATOMS: atom_id res chain seq x y z
N MET A 1 22.04 15.31 -11.07
CA MET A 1 21.07 14.45 -10.36
C MET A 1 21.06 14.90 -8.92
N ALA A 2 20.04 15.65 -8.49
CA ALA A 2 19.95 16.13 -7.13
C ALA A 2 19.65 14.94 -6.20
N SER A 3 20.50 14.73 -5.20
CA SER A 3 20.30 13.78 -4.13
C SER A 3 19.00 14.13 -3.40
N VAL A 4 18.01 13.23 -3.46
CA VAL A 4 16.84 13.28 -2.60
C VAL A 4 17.36 12.99 -1.20
N ILE A 5 17.50 14.03 -0.37
CA ILE A 5 17.83 13.87 1.04
C ILE A 5 16.58 13.30 1.71
N THR A 6 16.58 11.99 1.92
CA THR A 6 15.62 11.30 2.77
C THR A 6 16.02 11.58 4.22
N TYR A 7 15.41 12.61 4.83
CA TYR A 7 15.41 12.73 6.29
C TYR A 7 14.45 11.67 6.86
N ALA A 8 14.88 10.41 6.85
CA ALA A 8 14.27 9.37 7.66
C ALA A 8 14.80 9.53 9.09
N GLN A 9 14.34 10.58 9.77
CA GLN A 9 14.47 10.71 11.21
C GLN A 9 13.16 10.17 11.78
N GLU A 10 13.22 9.24 12.74
CA GLU A 10 12.03 8.60 13.34
C GLU A 10 11.01 9.61 13.91
N ASP A 11 11.45 10.85 14.11
CA ASP A 11 10.68 11.96 14.66
C ASP A 11 10.09 12.91 13.61
N THR A 12 10.29 12.68 12.31
CA THR A 12 9.76 13.55 11.23
C THR A 12 8.61 12.87 10.50
N LEU A 13 7.41 13.42 10.65
CA LEU A 13 6.18 12.93 10.05
C LEU A 13 5.76 13.82 8.87
N HIS A 14 5.62 13.26 7.68
CA HIS A 14 5.00 13.94 6.54
C HIS A 14 3.49 14.00 6.73
N ILE A 15 2.89 15.19 6.64
CA ILE A 15 1.45 15.38 6.91
C ILE A 15 0.62 15.82 5.71
N SER A 16 1.23 16.47 4.71
CA SER A 16 0.52 16.94 3.53
C SER A 16 1.48 17.30 2.38
N THR A 17 0.97 17.22 1.16
CA THR A 17 1.67 17.66 -0.06
C THR A 17 0.77 18.61 -0.83
N ASP A 18 1.25 19.82 -1.12
CA ASP A 18 0.63 20.73 -2.08
C ASP A 18 1.13 20.40 -3.49
N LYS A 19 0.19 20.23 -4.43
CA LYS A 19 0.45 19.96 -5.85
C LYS A 19 -0.30 20.95 -6.71
N ARG A 20 0.38 21.48 -7.73
CA ARG A 20 -0.19 22.33 -8.79
C ARG A 20 0.08 21.66 -10.12
N ASP A 21 -0.98 21.37 -10.88
CA ASP A 21 -0.89 20.67 -12.17
C ASP A 21 -0.10 19.34 -12.10
N GLY A 22 -0.24 18.61 -11.00
CA GLY A 22 0.47 17.35 -10.75
C GLY A 22 1.92 17.50 -10.29
N ILE A 23 2.46 18.72 -10.29
CA ILE A 23 3.81 19.03 -9.84
C ILE A 23 3.76 19.37 -8.34
N VAL A 24 4.63 18.72 -7.56
CA VAL A 24 4.75 19.00 -6.11
C VAL A 24 5.33 20.40 -5.93
N PHE A 25 4.57 21.27 -5.25
CA PHE A 25 4.98 22.64 -4.94
C PHE A 25 5.52 22.74 -3.51
N SER A 26 4.86 22.10 -2.55
CA SER A 26 5.30 22.10 -1.16
C SER A 26 5.03 20.77 -0.48
N ARG A 27 5.87 20.43 0.50
CA ARG A 27 5.58 19.35 1.46
C ARG A 27 5.65 19.88 2.88
N TYR A 28 4.74 19.36 3.70
CA TYR A 28 4.56 19.79 5.07
C TYR A 28 4.87 18.62 5.99
N TYR A 29 5.67 18.88 7.01
CA TYR A 29 6.19 17.90 7.94
C TYR A 29 6.04 18.41 9.38
N VAL A 30 5.98 17.47 10.32
CA VAL A 30 6.05 17.74 11.76
C VAL A 30 7.25 17.00 12.33
N ILE A 31 8.09 17.69 13.08
CA ILE A 31 9.30 17.16 13.71
C ILE A 31 9.10 17.14 15.22
N ASN A 32 9.47 16.03 15.88
CA ASN A 32 9.36 15.85 17.33
C ASN A 32 7.97 16.22 17.88
N ASP A 33 6.92 15.83 17.14
CA ASP A 33 5.50 16.04 17.50
C ASP A 33 5.09 17.51 17.79
N SER A 34 5.91 18.50 17.41
CA SER A 34 5.70 19.91 17.81
C SER A 34 6.12 20.92 16.76
N GLN A 35 7.30 20.75 16.16
CA GLN A 35 7.85 21.72 15.22
C GLN A 35 7.31 21.47 13.81
N PHE A 36 6.89 22.54 13.12
CA PHE A 36 6.35 22.43 11.77
C PHE A 36 7.40 22.82 10.73
N MET A 37 7.54 22.00 9.69
CA MET A 37 8.51 22.22 8.61
C MET A 37 7.82 22.24 7.25
N ILE A 38 8.12 23.25 6.45
CA ILE A 38 7.65 23.41 5.09
C ILE A 38 8.84 23.32 4.14
N VAL A 39 8.77 22.42 3.17
CA VAL A 39 9.75 22.33 2.09
C VAL A 39 9.08 22.79 0.79
N HIS A 40 9.50 23.95 0.29
CA HIS A 40 9.05 24.48 -1.00
C HIS A 40 9.99 24.00 -2.11
N TYR A 41 9.40 23.49 -3.18
CA TYR A 41 10.10 23.04 -4.37
C TYR A 41 9.93 24.07 -5.49
N ASN A 42 11.02 24.75 -5.84
CA ASN A 42 11.09 25.62 -7.01
C ASN A 42 12.16 25.09 -7.99
N LYS A 43 12.05 25.43 -9.27
CA LYS A 43 12.96 24.99 -10.34
C LYS A 43 14.41 25.40 -10.11
N GLU A 44 14.64 26.48 -9.39
CA GLU A 44 15.98 27.05 -9.16
C GLU A 44 16.60 26.61 -7.83
N LYS A 45 15.79 26.50 -6.77
CA LYS A 45 16.23 26.14 -5.42
C LYS A 45 15.08 25.60 -4.59
N ASN A 46 15.38 24.71 -3.64
CA ASN A 46 14.44 24.32 -2.60
C ASN A 46 14.66 25.20 -1.37
N ASP A 47 13.57 25.75 -0.83
CA ASP A 47 13.60 26.52 0.41
C ASP A 47 12.90 25.74 1.53
N THR A 48 13.40 25.89 2.75
CA THR A 48 12.85 25.22 3.93
C THR A 48 12.52 26.27 4.98
N ILE A 49 11.29 26.21 5.51
CA ILE A 49 10.79 27.08 6.57
C ILE A 49 10.49 26.20 7.78
N MET A 50 10.89 26.68 8.95
CA MET A 50 10.63 26.05 10.24
C MET A 50 9.76 26.97 11.07
N GLU A 51 8.69 26.44 11.66
CA GLU A 51 7.82 27.13 12.59
C GLU A 51 7.80 26.37 13.92
N ASP A 52 7.73 27.11 15.03
CA ASP A 52 7.83 26.55 16.38
C ASP A 52 6.62 25.69 16.78
N SER A 53 5.51 25.79 16.04
CA SER A 53 4.26 25.07 16.34
C SER A 53 3.50 24.70 15.07
N ILE A 54 2.72 23.62 15.13
CA ILE A 54 1.83 23.18 14.04
C ILE A 54 0.66 24.17 13.88
N PRO A 55 0.51 24.83 12.72
CA PRO A 55 -0.62 25.72 12.46
C PRO A 55 -1.95 24.99 12.56
N GLU A 56 -2.99 25.68 13.02
CA GLU A 56 -4.33 25.11 13.25
C GLU A 56 -4.88 24.38 12.01
N TYR A 57 -4.69 24.96 10.82
CA TYR A 57 -5.08 24.36 9.54
C TYR A 57 -4.49 22.96 9.31
N TYR A 58 -3.27 22.70 9.81
CA TYR A 58 -2.55 21.45 9.62
C TYR A 58 -2.72 20.45 10.78
N GLN A 59 -3.39 20.83 11.87
CA GLN A 59 -3.54 19.95 13.03
C GLN A 59 -4.31 18.66 12.71
N GLU A 60 -5.38 18.75 11.91
CA GLU A 60 -6.15 17.55 11.52
C GLU A 60 -5.37 16.63 10.59
N HIS A 61 -4.53 17.18 9.71
CA HIS A 61 -3.59 16.41 8.91
C HIS A 61 -2.58 15.67 9.80
N TYR A 62 -2.01 16.36 10.77
CA TYR A 62 -1.07 15.76 11.73
C TYR A 62 -1.73 14.64 12.54
N LYS A 63 -2.90 14.89 13.16
CA LYS A 63 -3.64 13.87 13.94
C LYS A 63 -3.96 12.63 13.11
N ARG A 64 -4.33 12.81 11.84
CA ARG A 64 -4.59 11.71 10.91
C ARG A 64 -3.34 10.86 10.68
N GLU A 65 -2.21 11.48 10.35
CA GLU A 65 -0.98 10.73 10.09
C GLU A 65 -0.40 10.08 11.34
N VAL A 66 -0.53 10.70 12.52
CA VAL A 66 -0.21 10.06 13.82
C VAL A 66 -1.07 8.82 14.02
N ARG A 67 -2.39 8.92 13.79
CA ARG A 67 -3.29 7.77 13.88
C ARG A 67 -2.87 6.65 12.92
N ILE A 68 -2.52 6.96 11.68
CA ILE A 68 -2.06 5.97 10.69
C ILE A 68 -0.75 5.32 11.14
N ARG A 69 0.23 6.12 11.62
CA ARG A 69 1.50 5.64 12.17
C ARG A 69 1.26 4.64 13.31
N ASP A 70 0.38 4.99 14.24
CA ASP A 70 0.10 4.17 15.42
C ASP A 70 -0.67 2.89 15.04
N ILE A 71 -1.60 2.97 14.08
CA ILE A 71 -2.28 1.79 13.50
C ILE A 71 -1.24 0.84 12.88
N LYS A 72 -0.30 1.35 12.06
CA LYS A 72 0.70 0.53 11.37
C LYS A 72 1.68 -0.20 12.29
N LYS A 73 1.86 0.28 13.53
CA LYS A 73 2.66 -0.36 14.59
C LYS A 73 1.93 -1.52 15.29
N LYS A 74 0.61 -1.63 15.15
CA LYS A 74 -0.16 -2.70 15.81
C LYS A 74 0.16 -4.07 15.20
N ASP A 75 0.03 -5.10 16.03
CA ASP A 75 -0.03 -6.47 15.56
C ASP A 75 -1.33 -6.70 14.76
N VAL A 76 -1.25 -7.51 13.69
CA VAL A 76 -2.38 -7.79 12.80
C VAL A 76 -3.60 -8.37 13.53
N SER A 77 -3.39 -9.10 14.62
CA SER A 77 -4.46 -9.70 15.44
C SER A 77 -5.29 -8.65 16.19
N LYS A 78 -4.74 -7.45 16.38
CA LYS A 78 -5.37 -6.32 17.08
C LYS A 78 -6.02 -5.31 16.12
N ILE A 79 -5.96 -5.56 14.82
CA ILE A 79 -6.56 -4.69 13.80
C ILE A 79 -8.08 -4.92 13.77
N ASP A 80 -8.81 -3.84 14.00
CA ASP A 80 -10.25 -3.79 13.85
C ASP A 80 -10.65 -3.60 12.38
N ALA A 81 -11.84 -4.07 11.99
CA ALA A 81 -12.37 -3.95 10.64
C ALA A 81 -12.36 -2.50 10.09
N ASP A 82 -12.52 -1.49 10.93
CA ASP A 82 -12.49 -0.07 10.50
C ASP A 82 -11.07 0.47 10.28
N GLU A 83 -10.03 -0.28 10.69
CA GLU A 83 -8.62 0.09 10.53
C GLU A 83 -7.96 -0.61 9.34
N VAL A 84 -8.62 -1.59 8.72
CA VAL A 84 -8.07 -2.42 7.63
C VAL A 84 -7.58 -1.58 6.45
N PHE A 85 -8.36 -0.57 6.04
CA PHE A 85 -7.98 0.29 4.93
C PHE A 85 -6.68 1.05 5.23
N ASP A 86 -6.59 1.72 6.37
CA ASP A 86 -5.41 2.50 6.76
C ASP A 86 -4.17 1.62 7.00
N TYR A 87 -4.37 0.38 7.49
CA TYR A 87 -3.30 -0.54 7.83
C TYR A 87 -2.65 -1.20 6.61
N PHE A 88 -3.45 -1.65 5.63
CA PHE A 88 -2.96 -2.48 4.52
C PHE A 88 -2.77 -1.75 3.20
N PHE A 89 -3.37 -0.56 3.01
CA PHE A 89 -3.30 0.12 1.72
C PHE A 89 -1.86 0.51 1.36
N GLY A 90 -1.46 0.21 0.12
CA GLY A 90 -0.14 0.52 -0.41
C GLY A 90 0.99 -0.42 0.03
N LEU A 91 0.73 -1.41 0.89
CA LEU A 91 1.70 -2.47 1.20
C LEU A 91 2.04 -3.26 -0.06
N THR A 92 3.26 -3.79 -0.13
CA THR A 92 3.62 -4.78 -1.15
C THR A 92 2.89 -6.10 -0.91
N GLU A 93 2.86 -6.96 -1.93
CA GLU A 93 2.35 -8.32 -1.77
C GLU A 93 3.07 -9.09 -0.66
N GLU A 94 4.39 -8.97 -0.59
CA GLU A 94 5.21 -9.63 0.42
C GLU A 94 4.89 -9.14 1.84
N GLU A 95 4.80 -7.81 2.04
CA GLU A 95 4.43 -7.21 3.32
C GLU A 95 3.02 -7.62 3.76
N LEU A 96 2.08 -7.68 2.81
CA LEU A 96 0.72 -8.14 3.04
C LEU A 96 0.74 -9.59 3.55
N LEU A 97 1.38 -10.50 2.83
CA LEU A 97 1.43 -11.92 3.17
C LEU A 97 2.17 -12.16 4.49
N GLN A 98 3.26 -11.43 4.75
CA GLN A 98 3.98 -11.50 6.01
C GLN A 98 3.08 -11.10 7.18
N LYS A 99 2.37 -9.97 7.07
CA LYS A 99 1.43 -9.50 8.11
C LYS A 99 0.24 -10.45 8.26
N LEU A 100 -0.20 -11.12 7.21
CA LEU A 100 -1.33 -12.04 7.25
C LEU A 100 -0.95 -13.49 7.61
N SER A 101 0.33 -13.81 7.79
CA SER A 101 0.82 -15.18 8.03
C SER A 101 0.12 -15.95 9.15
N ASN A 102 -0.35 -15.26 10.19
CA ASN A 102 -1.06 -15.84 11.32
C ASN A 102 -2.60 -15.80 11.18
N LYS A 103 -3.12 -15.40 10.02
CA LYS A 103 -4.55 -15.35 9.71
C LYS A 103 -4.89 -16.37 8.62
N MET A 104 -6.13 -16.84 8.65
CA MET A 104 -6.67 -17.64 7.55
C MET A 104 -6.91 -16.72 6.34
N VAL A 105 -6.18 -16.99 5.26
CA VAL A 105 -6.26 -16.25 4.00
C VAL A 105 -6.87 -17.17 2.94
N ALA A 106 -7.94 -16.71 2.31
CA ALA A 106 -8.49 -17.35 1.11
C ALA A 106 -8.03 -16.57 -0.14
N VAL A 107 -7.99 -17.23 -1.29
CA VAL A 107 -7.74 -16.58 -2.58
C VAL A 107 -9.00 -16.76 -3.44
N ASP A 108 -9.54 -15.65 -3.92
CA ASP A 108 -10.70 -15.64 -4.80
C ASP A 108 -10.29 -15.96 -6.26
N LEU A 109 -11.27 -16.30 -7.11
CA LEU A 109 -11.05 -16.64 -8.52
C LEU A 109 -10.39 -15.51 -9.32
N ASP A 110 -10.62 -14.26 -8.92
CA ASP A 110 -10.01 -13.08 -9.54
C ASP A 110 -8.58 -12.80 -9.04
N GLY A 111 -8.05 -13.69 -8.20
CA GLY A 111 -6.71 -13.60 -7.62
C GLY A 111 -6.60 -12.68 -6.41
N SER A 112 -7.71 -12.11 -5.92
CA SER A 112 -7.71 -11.30 -4.69
C SER A 112 -7.56 -12.15 -3.44
N TYR A 113 -6.84 -11.64 -2.45
CA TYR A 113 -6.73 -12.27 -1.13
C TYR A 113 -7.93 -11.87 -0.28
N GLN A 114 -8.54 -12.81 0.43
CA GLN A 114 -9.67 -12.55 1.31
C GLN A 114 -9.36 -12.96 2.75
N VAL A 115 -9.62 -12.05 3.70
CA VAL A 115 -9.33 -12.26 5.12
C VAL A 115 -10.42 -11.63 5.99
N ALA A 116 -10.73 -12.28 7.09
CA ALA A 116 -11.68 -11.78 8.08
C ALA A 116 -11.00 -10.93 9.18
N PHE A 117 -11.62 -9.80 9.50
CA PHE A 117 -11.27 -8.93 10.62
C PHE A 117 -12.47 -8.70 11.52
N PHE A 118 -12.25 -8.69 12.84
CA PHE A 118 -13.34 -8.46 13.78
C PHE A 118 -13.73 -6.98 13.78
N ASN A 119 -15.03 -6.71 13.69
CA ASN A 119 -15.59 -5.38 13.87
C ASN A 119 -16.15 -5.25 15.29
N LYS A 120 -15.56 -4.36 16.09
CA LYS A 120 -15.96 -4.11 17.48
C LYS A 120 -17.37 -3.53 17.63
N PHE A 121 -17.91 -2.83 16.63
CA PHE A 121 -19.24 -2.23 16.66
C PHE A 121 -20.31 -3.27 16.29
N SER A 122 -20.12 -3.97 15.17
CA SER A 122 -21.08 -4.99 14.72
C SER A 122 -20.94 -6.32 15.47
N LYS A 123 -19.86 -6.49 16.26
CA LYS A 123 -19.51 -7.71 17.02
C LYS A 123 -19.40 -8.95 16.15
N LYS A 124 -19.02 -8.77 14.88
CA LYS A 124 -18.91 -9.84 13.88
C LYS A 124 -17.61 -9.71 13.11
N ASN A 125 -17.14 -10.83 12.57
CA ASN A 125 -16.07 -10.82 11.59
C ASN A 125 -16.60 -10.27 10.27
N GLU A 126 -15.88 -9.34 9.67
CA GLU A 126 -16.11 -8.79 8.33
C GLU A 126 -14.99 -9.26 7.40
N VAL A 127 -15.37 -9.77 6.23
CA VAL A 127 -14.42 -10.18 5.20
C VAL A 127 -13.96 -8.94 4.42
N PHE A 128 -12.67 -8.91 4.13
CA PHE A 128 -12.03 -7.92 3.28
C PHE A 128 -11.31 -8.63 2.13
N SER A 129 -11.46 -8.10 0.92
CA SER A 129 -10.75 -8.51 -0.28
C SER A 129 -9.64 -7.50 -0.59
N PHE A 130 -8.42 -7.99 -0.80
CA PHE A 130 -7.22 -7.24 -1.14
C PHE A 130 -6.82 -7.58 -2.56
N LYS A 131 -6.85 -6.57 -3.45
CA LYS A 131 -6.41 -6.72 -4.84
C LYS A 131 -5.07 -6.06 -5.03
N ILE A 132 -4.16 -6.81 -5.65
CA ILE A 132 -2.80 -6.38 -5.91
C ILE A 132 -2.70 -5.93 -7.37
N TRP A 133 -2.20 -4.71 -7.56
CA TRP A 133 -1.81 -4.19 -8.87
C TRP A 133 -0.46 -3.51 -8.72
N ASP A 134 0.40 -3.68 -9.73
CA ASP A 134 1.74 -3.09 -9.74
C ASP A 134 2.55 -3.44 -8.47
N GLY A 135 2.42 -4.69 -8.02
CA GLY A 135 3.12 -5.23 -6.85
C GLY A 135 2.64 -4.73 -5.49
N LYS A 136 1.55 -3.94 -5.43
CA LYS A 136 1.03 -3.35 -4.18
C LYS A 136 -0.47 -3.51 -4.02
N VAL A 137 -0.93 -3.48 -2.78
CA VAL A 137 -2.36 -3.40 -2.43
C VAL A 137 -2.91 -2.08 -2.93
N SER A 138 -3.61 -2.14 -4.06
CA SER A 138 -4.17 -0.97 -4.76
C SER A 138 -5.66 -0.80 -4.53
N ARG A 139 -6.35 -1.89 -4.14
CA ARG A 139 -7.77 -1.88 -3.82
C ARG A 139 -8.08 -2.80 -2.65
N ILE A 140 -8.89 -2.30 -1.74
CA ILE A 140 -9.47 -3.04 -0.63
C ILE A 140 -10.98 -2.90 -0.77
N SER A 141 -11.73 -3.99 -0.63
CA SER A 141 -13.20 -3.95 -0.61
C SER A 141 -13.76 -4.83 0.48
N ARG A 142 -14.94 -4.46 1.00
CA ARG A 142 -15.78 -5.28 1.86
C ARG A 142 -16.77 -6.04 0.97
N PRO A 143 -16.60 -7.35 0.71
CA PRO A 143 -17.57 -8.10 -0.10
C PRO A 143 -18.94 -8.10 0.58
N SER A 144 -20.01 -8.10 -0.23
CA SER A 144 -21.39 -8.17 0.28
C SER A 144 -21.70 -9.52 0.93
N THR A 145 -21.07 -10.59 0.45
CA THR A 145 -21.06 -11.91 1.08
C THR A 145 -19.99 -11.97 2.16
N ASN A 146 -20.45 -11.95 3.43
CA ASN A 146 -19.57 -11.96 4.59
C ASN A 146 -19.16 -13.39 5.02
N THR A 147 -18.78 -14.19 4.04
CA THR A 147 -18.31 -15.55 4.21
C THR A 147 -17.02 -15.67 3.42
N LEU A 148 -15.95 -16.12 4.06
CA LEU A 148 -14.77 -16.53 3.30
C LEU A 148 -15.22 -17.66 2.37
N PRO A 149 -14.86 -17.63 1.07
CA PRO A 149 -15.15 -18.74 0.19
C PRO A 149 -14.60 -20.00 0.84
N THR A 150 -15.44 -21.01 1.02
CA THR A 150 -15.06 -22.34 1.51
C THR A 150 -14.20 -23.09 0.49
N ASN A 151 -13.63 -22.39 -0.50
CA ASN A 151 -12.91 -22.98 -1.61
C ASN A 151 -11.84 -23.90 -1.04
N ASP A 152 -12.06 -25.19 -1.29
CA ASP A 152 -11.19 -26.28 -0.90
C ASP A 152 -9.74 -25.84 -1.09
N VAL A 153 -8.92 -26.08 -0.07
CA VAL A 153 -7.45 -25.88 -0.11
C VAL A 153 -6.86 -26.35 -1.45
N TRP A 154 -7.46 -27.39 -2.04
CA TRP A 154 -7.21 -27.91 -3.38
C TRP A 154 -7.28 -26.88 -4.52
N THR A 155 -8.30 -26.04 -4.59
CA THR A 155 -8.46 -25.03 -5.64
C THR A 155 -7.40 -23.92 -5.52
N ALA A 156 -7.06 -23.52 -4.29
CA ALA A 156 -5.98 -22.55 -4.06
C ALA A 156 -4.61 -23.11 -4.49
N PHE A 157 -4.32 -24.39 -4.20
CA PHE A 157 -3.11 -25.06 -4.69
C PHE A 157 -3.06 -25.12 -6.22
N GLN A 158 -4.18 -25.37 -6.89
CA GLN A 158 -4.24 -25.38 -8.36
C GLN A 158 -4.02 -23.99 -8.97
N ILE A 159 -4.54 -22.92 -8.36
CA ILE A 159 -4.36 -21.55 -8.84
C ILE A 159 -2.89 -21.11 -8.71
N ILE A 160 -2.20 -21.47 -7.62
CA ILE A 160 -0.77 -21.16 -7.44
C ILE A 160 0.06 -21.81 -8.55
N GLN A 161 -0.15 -23.10 -8.82
CA GLN A 161 0.54 -23.80 -9.89
C GLN A 161 0.28 -23.14 -11.26
N LEU A 162 -0.97 -22.75 -11.54
CA LEU A 162 -1.30 -22.06 -12.80
C LEU A 162 -0.62 -20.70 -12.93
N LYS A 163 -0.49 -19.93 -11.83
CA LYS A 163 0.25 -18.66 -11.83
C LYS A 163 1.74 -18.86 -12.12
N GLU A 164 2.36 -19.87 -11.52
CA GLU A 164 3.77 -20.22 -11.79
C GLU A 164 3.97 -20.60 -13.27
N TYR A 165 3.10 -21.47 -13.82
CA TYR A 165 3.14 -21.83 -15.23
C TYR A 165 2.98 -20.62 -16.17
N LEU A 166 2.09 -19.68 -15.83
CA LEU A 166 1.92 -18.45 -16.61
C LEU A 166 3.17 -17.57 -16.56
N GLY A 167 3.80 -17.43 -15.39
CA GLY A 167 5.07 -16.69 -15.25
C GLY A 167 6.19 -17.31 -16.09
N ASP A 168 6.32 -18.63 -16.07
CA ASP A 168 7.28 -19.35 -16.90
C ASP A 168 7.01 -19.16 -18.39
N MET A 169 5.74 -19.18 -18.81
CA MET A 169 5.33 -18.90 -20.19
C MET A 169 5.68 -17.47 -20.61
N GLU A 170 5.45 -16.47 -19.76
CA GLU A 170 5.83 -15.08 -20.04
C GLU A 170 7.34 -14.92 -20.21
N ALA A 171 8.12 -15.56 -19.35
CA ALA A 171 9.58 -15.59 -19.44
C ALA A 171 10.04 -16.24 -20.77
N LEU A 172 9.44 -17.35 -21.15
CA LEU A 172 9.70 -18.03 -22.43
C LEU A 172 9.33 -17.16 -23.63
N ILE A 173 8.18 -16.48 -23.60
CA ILE A 173 7.77 -15.55 -24.66
C ILE A 173 8.78 -14.41 -24.79
N GLN A 174 9.27 -13.86 -23.69
CA GLN A 174 10.32 -12.84 -23.74
C GLN A 174 11.63 -13.37 -24.32
N GLN A 175 12.04 -14.58 -23.98
CA GLN A 175 13.23 -15.22 -24.57
C GLN A 175 13.05 -15.45 -26.09
N LEU A 176 11.88 -15.93 -26.52
CA LEU A 176 11.58 -16.12 -27.94
C LEU A 176 11.59 -14.80 -28.71
N ARG A 177 11.02 -13.73 -28.15
CA ARG A 177 11.07 -12.39 -28.75
C ARG A 177 12.51 -11.84 -28.86
N LYS A 178 13.37 -12.12 -27.87
CA LYS A 178 14.80 -11.79 -27.94
C LYS A 178 15.54 -12.60 -29.00
N LYS A 179 15.19 -13.88 -29.16
CA LYS A 179 15.82 -14.80 -30.12
C LYS A 179 15.38 -14.55 -31.56
N TYR A 180 14.13 -14.17 -31.76
CA TYR A 180 13.52 -13.86 -33.05
C TYR A 180 12.95 -12.44 -33.04
N PRO A 181 13.82 -11.40 -33.03
CA PRO A 181 13.35 -10.03 -33.14
C PRO A 181 12.60 -9.88 -34.47
N SER A 182 11.47 -9.18 -34.44
CA SER A 182 10.48 -9.03 -35.53
C SER A 182 11.00 -8.41 -36.84
N SER A 183 12.32 -8.28 -37.03
CA SER A 183 13.00 -7.62 -38.14
C SER A 183 13.61 -8.57 -39.19
N LYS A 184 13.27 -9.87 -39.20
CA LYS A 184 13.76 -10.82 -40.23
C LYS A 184 12.67 -11.59 -41.00
N ILE A 185 11.47 -11.01 -41.15
CA ILE A 185 10.55 -11.48 -42.20
C ILE A 185 10.64 -10.48 -43.36
N LYS A 186 11.64 -10.67 -44.22
CA LYS A 186 11.61 -10.08 -45.56
C LYS A 186 10.57 -10.88 -46.37
N LYS A 187 9.56 -10.18 -46.88
CA LYS A 187 8.67 -10.68 -47.93
C LYS A 187 9.46 -11.08 -49.16
#